data_AF-A0A7W1RQ77-F1
#
_entry.id   AF-A0A7W1RQ77-F1
#
_cell.length_a   1.000
_cell.length_b   1.000
_cell.length_c   1.000
_cell.angle_alpha   90.00
_cell.angle_beta   90.00
_cell.angle_gamma   90.00
#
_symmetry.space_group_name_H-M   'P 1'
#
loop_
_entity.id
_entity.type
_entity.pdbx_description
1 polymer ?
#
loop_
_entity_poly.entity_id
_entity_poly.type
_entity_poly.pdbx_seq_one_letter_code
_entity_poly.pdbx_strand_id
1 'polypeptide(L)'
;MRMTFLGKYREAGLLILRLGLGCLFIYLSAPVVLGGAAKWAHFAVPLRHFGIRSHLDWWGLTAALLQLIGGVLMLLGLLFRIGVIFNLLWVILVTLAIWRPGLAAYTSLEMCVILASLLLIGPGKFSFDHA
;
A
#
# COMPACT_ATOMS: atom_id res chain seq x y z
N MET A 1 -22.22 -23.89 13.60
CA MET A 1 -22.60 -22.61 14.24
C MET A 1 -22.25 -21.47 13.28
N ARG A 2 -23.23 -20.95 12.51
CA ARG A 2 -23.00 -19.86 11.57
C ARG A 2 -22.89 -18.56 12.39
N MET A 3 -21.70 -17.95 12.43
CA MET A 3 -21.50 -16.66 13.08
C MET A 3 -22.13 -15.51 12.26
N THR A 4 -23.45 -15.55 12.06
CA THR A 4 -24.22 -14.56 11.30
C THR A 4 -24.21 -13.18 11.97
N PHE A 5 -23.96 -13.10 13.28
CA PHE A 5 -23.85 -11.84 14.02
C PHE A 5 -22.62 -11.01 13.59
N LEU A 6 -21.49 -11.64 13.28
CA LEU A 6 -20.29 -10.92 12.80
C LEU A 6 -20.45 -10.38 11.38
N GLY A 7 -21.38 -10.95 10.59
CA GLY A 7 -21.76 -10.41 9.28
C GLY A 7 -22.26 -8.96 9.36
N LYS A 8 -22.84 -8.55 10.50
CA LYS A 8 -23.30 -7.17 10.75
C LYS A 8 -22.13 -6.18 10.85
N TYR A 9 -20.97 -6.61 11.39
CA TYR A 9 -19.78 -5.75 11.58
C TYR A 9 -18.73 -5.91 10.49
N ARG A 10 -18.90 -6.86 9.57
CA ARG A 10 -17.98 -7.10 8.45
C ARG A 10 -17.69 -5.83 7.66
N GLU A 11 -18.73 -5.04 7.37
CA GLU A 11 -18.58 -3.79 6.62
C GLU A 11 -17.86 -2.71 7.44
N ALA A 12 -18.13 -2.61 8.74
CA ALA A 12 -17.44 -1.69 9.63
C ALA A 12 -15.94 -2.05 9.77
N GLY A 13 -15.62 -3.34 9.88
CA GLY A 13 -14.24 -3.84 9.91
C GLY A 13 -13.49 -3.52 8.61
N LEU A 14 -14.13 -3.69 7.46
CA LEU A 14 -13.54 -3.32 6.17
C LEU A 14 -13.32 -1.81 6.03
N LEU A 15 -14.21 -1.01 6.60
CA LEU A 15 -14.10 0.44 6.62
C LEU A 15 -12.92 0.88 7.48
N ILE A 16 -12.77 0.30 8.68
CA ILE A 16 -11.62 0.55 9.56
C ILE A 16 -10.31 0.12 8.88
N LEU A 17 -10.28 -1.07 8.28
CA LEU A 17 -9.09 -1.58 7.59
C LEU A 17 -8.68 -0.65 6.44
N ARG A 18 -9.66 -0.17 5.67
CA ARG A 18 -9.45 0.80 4.59
C ARG A 18 -8.91 2.13 5.11
N LEU A 19 -9.58 2.71 6.10
CA LEU A 19 -9.20 4.01 6.63
C LEU A 19 -7.82 3.94 7.29
N GLY A 20 -7.57 2.91 8.09
CA GLY A 20 -6.29 2.68 8.74
C GLY A 20 -5.16 2.53 7.73
N LEU A 21 -5.29 1.61 6.78
CA LEU A 21 -4.23 1.39 5.78
C LEU A 21 -4.07 2.58 4.83
N GLY A 22 -5.16 3.17 4.35
CA GLY A 22 -5.13 4.35 3.49
C GLY A 22 -4.40 5.52 4.18
N CYS A 23 -4.77 5.83 5.42
CA CYS A 23 -4.09 6.85 6.21
C CYS A 23 -2.62 6.51 6.46
N LEU A 24 -2.27 5.25 6.74
CA LEU A 24 -0.89 4.83 6.92
C LEU A 24 -0.07 5.05 5.64
N PHE A 25 -0.54 4.59 4.49
CA PHE A 25 0.17 4.79 3.22
C PHE A 25 0.35 6.27 2.90
N ILE A 26 -0.67 7.10 3.13
CA ILE A 26 -0.58 8.56 2.95
C ILE A 26 0.45 9.16 3.90
N TYR A 27 0.38 8.83 5.19
CA TYR A 27 1.28 9.36 6.21
C TYR A 27 2.74 8.96 5.96
N LEU A 28 2.98 7.74 5.46
CA LEU A 28 4.33 7.27 5.12
C LEU A 28 4.86 7.92 3.84
N SER A 29 4.02 8.14 2.82
CA SER A 29 4.46 8.60 1.49
C SER A 29 4.46 10.12 1.31
N ALA A 30 3.54 10.86 1.96
CA ALA A 30 3.52 12.32 1.92
C ALA A 30 4.86 12.99 2.27
N PRO A 31 5.57 12.62 3.37
CA PRO A 31 6.85 13.23 3.71
C PRO A 31 8.00 12.82 2.76
N VAL A 32 7.81 11.75 1.98
CA VAL A 32 8.75 11.33 0.93
C VAL A 32 8.56 12.22 -0.28
N VAL A 33 7.32 12.40 -0.76
CA VAL A 33 7.00 13.27 -1.90
C VAL A 33 7.49 14.71 -1.65
N LEU A 34 7.24 15.25 -0.44
CA LEU A 34 7.68 16.59 -0.06
C LEU A 34 9.15 16.68 0.38
N GLY A 35 9.85 15.54 0.45
CA GLY A 35 11.18 15.42 1.03
C GLY A 35 12.35 15.81 0.12
N GLY A 36 12.09 16.07 -1.17
CA GLY A 36 13.11 16.38 -2.17
C GLY A 36 13.94 15.18 -2.64
N ALA A 37 14.87 15.43 -3.56
CA ALA A 37 15.62 14.40 -4.29
C ALA A 37 16.33 13.37 -3.40
N ALA A 38 16.87 13.80 -2.25
CA ALA A 38 17.54 12.90 -1.32
C ALA A 38 16.58 11.84 -0.72
N LYS A 39 15.37 12.24 -0.32
CA LYS A 39 14.37 11.29 0.20
C LYS A 39 13.80 10.41 -0.90
N TRP A 40 13.62 10.95 -2.10
CA TRP A 40 13.17 10.16 -3.26
C TRP A 40 14.19 9.07 -3.59
N ALA A 41 15.46 9.43 -3.70
CA ALA A 41 16.52 8.45 -3.96
C ALA A 41 16.61 7.39 -2.84
N HIS A 42 16.43 7.79 -1.57
CA HIS A 42 16.38 6.86 -0.45
C HIS A 42 15.19 5.89 -0.55
N PHE A 43 14.02 6.38 -0.95
CA PHE A 43 12.83 5.56 -1.15
C PHE A 43 13.03 4.52 -2.26
N ALA A 44 13.80 4.85 -3.30
CA ALA A 44 14.13 3.95 -4.41
C ALA A 44 15.29 2.96 -4.14
N VAL A 45 15.94 3.00 -2.96
CA VAL A 45 17.05 2.10 -2.62
C VAL A 45 16.75 0.61 -2.90
N PRO A 46 15.53 0.09 -2.64
CA PRO A 46 15.16 -1.28 -3.00
C PRO A 46 15.44 -1.65 -4.47
N LEU A 47 15.27 -0.71 -5.40
CA LEU A 47 15.50 -0.93 -6.84
C LEU A 47 16.95 -1.23 -7.19
N ARG A 48 17.91 -0.88 -6.32
CA ARG A 48 19.34 -1.20 -6.51
C ARG A 48 19.60 -2.70 -6.54
N HIS A 49 18.78 -3.49 -5.85
CA HIS A 49 18.87 -4.96 -5.86
C HIS A 49 18.50 -5.55 -7.23
N PHE A 50 17.72 -4.83 -8.02
CA PHE A 50 17.33 -5.20 -9.39
C PHE A 50 18.25 -4.59 -10.46
N GLY A 51 19.38 -4.01 -10.07
CA GLY A 51 20.36 -3.42 -10.99
C GLY A 51 20.06 -1.98 -11.42
N ILE A 52 18.95 -1.37 -10.96
CA ILE A 52 18.62 0.03 -11.25
C ILE A 52 19.44 0.93 -10.31
N ARG A 53 20.51 1.52 -10.84
CA ARG A 53 21.42 2.43 -10.10
C ARG A 53 21.35 3.87 -10.58
N SER A 54 20.67 4.13 -11.69
CA SER A 54 20.53 5.46 -12.29
C SER A 54 19.12 5.99 -12.05
N HIS A 55 18.99 7.32 -11.89
CA HIS A 55 17.71 8.02 -11.73
C HIS A 55 16.85 7.53 -10.55
N LEU A 56 17.48 7.13 -9.43
CA LEU A 56 16.76 6.67 -8.23
C LEU A 56 15.84 7.74 -7.65
N ASP A 57 16.21 8.99 -7.77
CA ASP A 57 15.37 10.14 -7.43
C ASP A 57 14.06 10.16 -8.22
N TRP A 58 14.12 9.97 -9.54
CA TRP A 58 12.92 9.94 -10.38
C TRP A 58 12.05 8.71 -10.12
N TRP A 59 12.67 7.53 -10.01
CA TRP A 59 11.96 6.29 -9.67
C TRP A 59 11.36 6.33 -8.26
N GLY A 60 12.05 6.96 -7.32
CA GLY A 60 11.58 7.10 -5.95
C GLY A 60 10.43 8.07 -5.82
N LEU A 61 10.49 9.19 -6.56
CA LEU A 61 9.37 10.14 -6.62
C LEU A 61 8.14 9.48 -7.25
N THR A 62 8.29 8.78 -8.37
CA THR A 62 7.17 8.10 -9.04
C THR A 62 6.57 7.00 -8.17
N ALA A 63 7.40 6.20 -7.50
CA ALA A 63 6.94 5.18 -6.55
C ALA A 63 6.21 5.80 -5.35
N ALA A 64 6.76 6.86 -4.75
CA ALA A 64 6.14 7.55 -3.63
C ALA A 64 4.80 8.22 -4.02
N LEU A 65 4.73 8.80 -5.23
CA LEU A 65 3.48 9.36 -5.77
C LEU A 65 2.44 8.26 -6.02
N LEU A 66 2.81 7.14 -6.63
CA LEU A 66 1.89 6.02 -6.84
C LEU A 66 1.38 5.44 -5.51
N GLN A 67 2.25 5.35 -4.50
CA GLN A 67 1.87 4.91 -3.16
C GLN A 67 0.93 5.92 -2.47
N LEU A 68 1.20 7.22 -2.60
CA LEU A 68 0.35 8.28 -2.06
C LEU A 68 -1.03 8.28 -2.73
N ILE A 69 -1.07 8.27 -4.06
CA ILE A 69 -2.30 8.21 -4.86
C ILE A 69 -3.06 6.92 -4.51
N GLY A 70 -2.38 5.78 -4.48
CA GLY A 70 -2.99 4.52 -4.09
C GLY A 70 -3.57 4.55 -2.68
N GLY A 71 -2.89 5.18 -1.73
CA GLY A 71 -3.37 5.39 -0.36
C GLY A 71 -4.62 6.27 -0.30
N VAL A 72 -4.67 7.35 -1.08
CA VAL A 72 -5.86 8.22 -1.20
C VAL A 72 -7.03 7.50 -1.86
N LEU A 73 -6.80 6.77 -2.96
CA LEU A 73 -7.83 5.96 -3.62
C LEU A 73 -8.37 4.89 -2.68
N MET A 74 -7.48 4.23 -1.93
CA MET A 74 -7.87 3.30 -0.88
C MET A 74 -8.72 4.01 0.17
N LEU A 75 -8.27 5.15 0.71
CA LEU A 75 -8.98 5.90 1.76
C LEU A 75 -10.41 6.30 1.35
N LEU A 76 -10.55 6.91 0.16
CA LEU A 76 -11.84 7.34 -0.39
C LEU A 76 -12.71 6.17 -0.84
N GLY A 77 -12.10 4.99 -1.05
CA GLY A 77 -12.78 3.84 -1.62
C GLY A 77 -13.19 4.04 -3.08
N LEU A 78 -12.52 4.94 -3.81
CA LEU A 78 -12.72 5.20 -5.23
C LEU A 78 -11.63 4.47 -6.02
N LEU A 79 -11.99 3.71 -7.08
CA LEU A 79 -11.04 2.86 -7.83
C LEU A 79 -10.16 2.00 -6.89
N PHE A 80 -10.78 1.50 -5.81
CA PHE A 80 -10.08 0.88 -4.69
C PHE A 80 -9.12 -0.24 -5.11
N ARG A 81 -9.52 -1.08 -6.09
CA ARG A 81 -8.67 -2.16 -6.60
C ARG A 81 -7.38 -1.61 -7.23
N ILE A 82 -7.47 -0.52 -7.98
CA ILE A 82 -6.31 0.12 -8.62
C ILE A 82 -5.39 0.70 -7.55
N GLY A 83 -5.94 1.37 -6.53
CA GLY A 83 -5.15 1.90 -5.42
C GLY A 83 -4.44 0.82 -4.59
N VAL A 84 -5.11 -0.32 -4.37
CA VAL A 84 -4.51 -1.50 -3.73
C VAL A 84 -3.39 -2.08 -4.61
N ILE A 85 -3.60 -2.20 -5.93
CA ILE A 85 -2.60 -2.73 -6.85
C ILE A 85 -1.32 -1.88 -6.83
N PHE A 86 -1.43 -0.55 -6.89
CA PHE A 86 -0.24 0.31 -6.83
C PHE A 86 0.57 0.10 -5.55
N ASN A 87 -0.10 0.06 -4.39
CA ASN A 87 0.56 -0.20 -3.12
C ASN A 87 1.14 -1.61 -3.06
N LEU A 88 0.41 -2.62 -3.53
CA LEU A 88 0.82 -4.01 -3.50
C LEU A 88 2.07 -4.24 -4.36
N LEU A 89 2.10 -3.70 -5.58
CA LEU A 89 3.27 -3.82 -6.47
C LEU A 89 4.52 -3.23 -5.83
N TRP A 90 4.39 -2.06 -5.19
CA TRP A 90 5.51 -1.44 -4.50
C TRP A 90 5.98 -2.25 -3.30
N VAL A 91 5.06 -2.70 -2.43
CA VAL A 91 5.43 -3.48 -1.23
C VAL A 91 6.02 -4.84 -1.63
N ILE A 92 5.56 -5.48 -2.72
CA ILE A 92 6.18 -6.71 -3.26
C ILE A 92 7.63 -6.43 -3.68
N LEU A 93 7.86 -5.37 -4.45
CA LEU A 93 9.21 -4.97 -4.88
C LEU A 93 10.14 -4.75 -3.69
N VAL A 94 9.67 -4.04 -2.67
CA VAL A 94 10.41 -3.80 -1.43
C VAL A 94 10.70 -5.12 -0.72
N THR A 95 9.69 -5.98 -0.56
CA THR A 95 9.80 -7.28 0.12
C THR A 95 10.86 -8.17 -0.54
N LEU A 96 10.87 -8.23 -1.88
CA LEU A 96 11.87 -8.97 -2.64
C LEU A 96 13.27 -8.38 -2.48
N ALA A 97 13.39 -7.05 -2.44
CA ALA A 97 14.67 -6.38 -2.27
C ALA A 97 15.29 -6.60 -0.88
N ILE A 98 14.46 -6.68 0.17
CA ILE A 98 14.92 -6.88 1.56
C ILE A 98 14.87 -8.34 2.01
N TRP A 99 14.62 -9.29 1.09
CA TRP A 99 14.34 -10.69 1.42
C TRP A 99 15.51 -11.38 2.14
N ARG A 100 15.48 -11.32 3.46
CA ARG A 100 16.39 -11.98 4.40
C ARG A 100 15.62 -12.22 5.70
N PRO A 101 15.88 -13.33 6.43
CA PRO A 101 15.24 -13.56 7.73
C PRO A 101 15.46 -12.37 8.66
N GLY A 102 14.38 -11.69 9.06
CA GLY A 102 14.45 -10.47 9.84
C GLY A 102 13.11 -9.74 9.93
N LEU A 103 12.95 -8.94 10.97
CA LEU A 103 11.69 -8.26 11.30
C LEU A 103 11.14 -7.45 10.11
N ALA A 104 12.00 -6.70 9.42
CA ALA A 104 11.60 -5.86 8.29
C ALA A 104 11.02 -6.67 7.10
N ALA A 105 11.59 -7.86 6.82
CA ALA A 105 11.09 -8.73 5.77
C ALA A 105 9.73 -9.33 6.14
N TYR A 106 9.55 -9.74 7.41
CA TYR A 106 8.27 -10.26 7.89
C TYR A 106 7.17 -9.19 7.86
N THR A 107 7.44 -7.98 8.33
CA THR A 107 6.47 -6.86 8.29
C THR A 107 6.09 -6.50 6.85
N SER A 108 7.04 -6.51 5.92
CA SER A 108 6.76 -6.23 4.50
C SER A 108 5.93 -7.33 3.85
N LEU A 109 6.19 -8.60 4.21
CA LEU A 109 5.39 -9.73 3.75
C LEU A 109 3.97 -9.72 4.34
N GLU A 110 3.81 -9.38 5.61
CA GLU A 110 2.50 -9.19 6.24
C GLU A 110 1.68 -8.13 5.48
N MET A 111 2.30 -7.00 5.13
CA MET A 111 1.65 -5.96 4.32
C MET A 111 1.27 -6.47 2.92
N CYS A 112 2.11 -7.29 2.27
CA CYS A 112 1.75 -7.95 1.01
C CYS A 112 0.49 -8.83 1.17
N VAL A 113 0.43 -9.65 2.22
CA VAL A 113 -0.72 -10.55 2.48
C VAL A 113 -1.99 -9.76 2.77
N ILE A 114 -1.89 -8.69 3.57
CA ILE A 114 -3.02 -7.81 3.88
C ILE A 114 -3.55 -7.15 2.60
N LEU A 115 -2.67 -6.55 1.79
CA LEU A 115 -3.05 -5.90 0.53
C LEU A 115 -3.61 -6.90 -0.49
N ALA A 116 -3.03 -8.10 -0.61
CA ALA A 116 -3.56 -9.16 -1.47
C ALA A 116 -4.95 -9.61 -1.00
N SER A 117 -5.16 -9.73 0.32
CA SER A 117 -6.46 -10.05 0.90
C SER A 117 -7.49 -8.95 0.60
N LEU A 118 -7.12 -7.68 0.76
CA LEU A 118 -7.98 -6.53 0.40
C LEU A 118 -8.32 -6.50 -1.08
N LEU A 119 -7.38 -6.89 -1.96
CA LEU A 119 -7.63 -6.99 -3.39
C LEU A 119 -8.72 -8.02 -3.71
N LEU A 120 -8.71 -9.17 -3.02
CA LEU A 120 -9.71 -10.24 -3.20
C LEU A 120 -11.04 -9.92 -2.52
N ILE A 121 -11.03 -9.32 -1.33
CA ILE A 121 -12.26 -8.93 -0.61
C ILE A 121 -12.96 -7.78 -1.33
N GLY A 122 -12.19 -6.88 -1.93
CA GLY A 122 -12.70 -5.69 -2.61
C GLY A 122 -13.14 -4.57 -1.67
N PRO A 123 -13.80 -3.54 -2.21
CA PRO A 123 -14.06 -2.29 -1.50
C PRO A 123 -15.29 -2.30 -0.58
N GLY A 124 -15.87 -3.46 -0.26
CA GLY A 124 -17.05 -3.53 0.63
C GLY A 124 -18.25 -2.69 0.15
N LYS A 125 -19.30 -2.60 0.99
CA LYS A 125 -20.54 -1.89 0.65
C LYS A 125 -20.46 -0.36 0.76
N PHE A 126 -19.55 0.17 1.58
CA PHE A 126 -19.36 1.61 1.81
C PHE A 126 -18.28 2.21 0.91
N SER A 127 -18.26 1.83 -0.37
CA SER A 127 -17.34 2.38 -1.35
C SER A 127 -18.09 3.24 -2.34
N PHE A 128 -17.54 4.41 -2.65
CA PHE A 128 -18.05 5.32 -3.68
C PHE A 128 -18.05 4.72 -5.09
N ASP A 129 -17.49 3.52 -5.29
CA ASP A 129 -17.55 2.75 -6.54
C ASP A 129 -18.97 2.20 -6.84
N HIS A 130 -19.90 2.26 -5.88
CA HIS A 130 -21.31 1.88 -6.04
C HIS A 130 -22.27 3.07 -6.18
N ALA A 131 -21.77 4.31 -6.25
CA ALA A 131 -22.60 5.50 -6.41
C ALA A 131 -22.99 5.74 -7.88
#